data_AF-A0A9Q0X4H0-F1
#
_entry.id   AF-A0A9Q0X4H0-F1
#
_cell.length_a   1.000
_cell.length_b   1.000
_cell.length_c   1.000
_cell.angle_alpha   90.00
_cell.angle_beta   90.00
_cell.angle_gamma   90.00
#
_symmetry.space_group_name_H-M   'P 1'
#
loop_
_entity.id
_entity.type
_entity.pdbx_description
1 polymer ?
#
loop_
_entity_poly.entity_id
_entity_poly.type
_entity_poly.pdbx_seq_one_letter_code
_entity_poly.pdbx_strand_id
1 'polypeptide(L)'
;MGIPERVLQYRFHLAAAIAASLVLSLLLYASPGLITIVAYFWPLFASTAVFLMLILVFGGVPQLATDYHGEKAGEGLLDYVAGQPETVGQSSKYD
;
A
#
# COMPACT_ATOMS: atom_id res chain seq x y z
N MET A 1 15.81 -30.90 -3.06
CA MET A 1 14.55 -30.16 -3.24
C MET A 1 13.97 -29.84 -1.86
N GLY A 2 14.22 -28.62 -1.36
CA GLY A 2 13.89 -28.21 0.02
C GLY A 2 12.73 -27.22 0.09
N ILE A 3 11.52 -27.64 -0.31
CA ILE A 3 10.28 -26.87 -0.16
C ILE A 3 9.46 -27.22 1.12
N PRO A 4 9.59 -28.39 1.79
CA PRO A 4 8.66 -28.75 2.86
C PRO A 4 8.86 -27.96 4.17
N GLU A 5 10.07 -27.49 4.48
CA GLU A 5 10.36 -26.85 5.78
C GLU A 5 9.68 -25.48 5.96
N ARG A 6 9.58 -24.68 4.90
CA ARG A 6 8.95 -23.35 4.97
C ARG A 6 7.43 -23.44 5.16
N VAL A 7 6.79 -24.45 4.57
CA VAL A 7 5.35 -24.71 4.73
C VAL A 7 5.05 -25.30 6.12
N LEU A 8 6.01 -26.04 6.69
CA LEU A 8 5.96 -26.58 8.05
C LEU A 8 5.96 -25.52 9.16
N GLN A 9 6.45 -24.31 8.87
CA GLN A 9 6.43 -23.22 9.85
C GLN A 9 5.03 -22.58 9.97
N TYR A 10 4.22 -22.65 8.89
CA TYR A 10 2.91 -22.01 8.82
C TYR A 10 1.72 -22.98 8.83
N ARG A 11 1.93 -24.28 8.96
CA ARG A 11 0.86 -25.31 9.04
C ARG A 11 -0.29 -24.95 9.99
N PHE A 12 -0.01 -24.37 11.15
CA PHE A 12 -1.08 -23.93 12.06
C PHE A 12 -1.85 -22.71 11.54
N HIS A 13 -1.16 -21.72 10.97
CA HIS A 13 -1.82 -20.58 10.32
C HIS A 13 -2.65 -21.01 9.11
N LEU A 14 -2.14 -21.96 8.33
CA LEU A 14 -2.83 -22.50 7.16
C LEU A 14 -4.03 -23.37 7.58
N ALA A 15 -3.87 -24.24 8.58
CA ALA A 15 -4.98 -25.01 9.14
C ALA A 15 -6.04 -24.10 9.78
N ALA A 16 -5.64 -23.04 10.49
CA ALA A 16 -6.55 -22.06 11.06
C ALA A 16 -7.29 -21.28 9.97
N ALA A 17 -6.61 -20.87 8.89
CA ALA A 17 -7.24 -20.21 7.75
C ALA A 17 -8.25 -21.12 7.05
N ILE A 18 -7.91 -22.40 6.85
CA ILE A 18 -8.82 -23.41 6.29
C ILE A 18 -10.02 -23.60 7.21
N ALA A 19 -9.80 -23.78 8.52
CA ALA A 19 -10.88 -23.95 9.49
C ALA A 19 -11.80 -22.72 9.53
N ALA A 20 -11.23 -21.51 9.57
CA ALA A 20 -11.99 -20.27 9.54
C ALA A 20 -12.80 -20.13 8.25
N SER A 21 -12.20 -20.44 7.09
CA SER A 21 -12.89 -20.45 5.80
C SER A 21 -14.05 -21.46 5.76
N LEU A 22 -13.85 -22.64 6.35
CA LEU A 22 -14.89 -23.68 6.43
C LEU A 22 -16.04 -23.26 7.34
N VAL A 23 -15.74 -22.70 8.52
CA VAL A 23 -16.73 -22.15 9.45
C VAL A 23 -17.53 -21.02 8.78
N LEU A 24 -16.84 -20.11 8.09
CA LEU A 24 -17.49 -19.03 7.36
C LEU A 24 -18.42 -19.57 6.27
N SER A 25 -17.97 -20.57 5.51
CA SER A 25 -18.77 -21.22 4.46
C SER A 25 -20.02 -21.88 5.03
N LEU A 26 -19.90 -22.59 6.17
CA LEU A 26 -21.03 -23.18 6.89
C LEU A 26 -22.01 -22.12 7.37
N LEU A 27 -21.51 -20.97 7.87
CA LEU A 27 -22.35 -19.87 8.34
C LEU A 27 -23.16 -19.25 7.20
N LEU A 28 -22.51 -19.06 6.04
CA LEU A 28 -23.13 -18.57 4.82
C LEU A 28 -24.17 -19.55 4.25
N TYR A 29 -23.92 -20.86 4.37
CA TYR A 29 -24.87 -21.89 3.94
C TYR A 29 -26.07 -22.02 4.89
N ALA A 30 -25.84 -21.97 6.20
CA ALA A 30 -26.88 -22.17 7.21
C ALA A 30 -27.88 -21.01 7.29
N SER A 31 -27.48 -19.80 6.89
CA SER A 31 -28.34 -18.62 6.91
C SER A 31 -28.37 -17.92 5.56
N PRO A 32 -29.42 -18.13 4.74
CA PRO A 32 -29.61 -17.44 3.47
C PRO A 32 -29.62 -15.91 3.62
N GLY A 33 -30.02 -15.42 4.80
CA GLY A 33 -30.04 -14.00 5.10
C GLY A 33 -28.65 -13.35 5.08
N LEU A 34 -27.59 -14.08 5.45
CA LEU A 34 -26.23 -13.55 5.39
C LEU A 34 -25.78 -13.34 3.95
N ILE A 35 -26.15 -14.23 3.03
CA ILE A 35 -25.90 -14.05 1.60
C ILE A 35 -26.65 -12.82 1.08
N THR A 36 -27.91 -12.62 1.48
CA THR A 36 -28.70 -11.44 1.09
C THR A 36 -28.06 -10.15 1.61
N ILE A 37 -27.56 -10.14 2.84
CA ILE A 37 -26.83 -9.00 3.42
C ILE A 37 -25.56 -8.71 2.60
N VAL A 38 -24.73 -9.72 2.34
CA VAL A 38 -23.51 -9.56 1.52
C VAL A 38 -23.86 -9.03 0.12
N ALA A 39 -24.94 -9.52 -0.50
CA ALA A 39 -25.43 -9.03 -1.78
C ALA A 39 -25.91 -7.57 -1.71
N TYR A 40 -26.57 -7.16 -0.63
CA TYR A 40 -27.03 -5.78 -0.42
C TYR A 40 -25.87 -4.80 -0.26
N PHE A 41 -24.78 -5.22 0.38
CA PHE A 41 -23.57 -4.41 0.56
C PHE A 41 -22.56 -4.57 -0.58
N TRP A 42 -22.78 -5.49 -1.51
CA TRP A 42 -21.92 -5.70 -2.69
C TRP A 42 -21.68 -4.41 -3.50
N PRO A 43 -22.69 -3.56 -3.78
CA PRO A 43 -22.47 -2.31 -4.50
C PRO A 43 -21.52 -1.34 -3.76
N LEU A 44 -21.62 -1.27 -2.43
CA LEU A 44 -20.73 -0.44 -1.61
C LEU A 44 -19.30 -0.97 -1.66
N PHE A 45 -19.14 -2.28 -1.47
CA PHE A 45 -17.83 -2.94 -1.57
C PHE A 45 -17.20 -2.74 -2.95
N ALA A 46 -17.98 -2.92 -4.02
CA ALA A 46 -17.53 -2.69 -5.39
C ALA A 46 -17.12 -1.23 -5.61
N SER A 47 -17.91 -0.27 -5.13
CA SER A 47 -17.57 1.16 -5.23
C SER A 47 -16.29 1.49 -4.48
N THR A 48 -16.09 0.94 -3.27
CA THR A 48 -14.86 1.14 -2.51
C THR A 48 -13.66 0.49 -3.19
N ALA A 49 -13.81 -0.72 -3.73
CA ALA A 49 -12.74 -1.40 -4.46
C ALA A 49 -12.32 -0.62 -5.71
N VAL A 50 -13.29 -0.13 -6.49
CA VAL A 50 -13.02 0.73 -7.65
C VAL A 50 -12.35 2.03 -7.20
N PHE A 51 -12.85 2.69 -6.15
CA PHE A 51 -12.25 3.91 -5.64
C PHE A 51 -10.80 3.71 -5.17
N LEU A 52 -10.52 2.64 -4.42
CA LEU A 52 -9.16 2.29 -4.00
C LEU A 52 -8.28 1.92 -5.18
N MET A 53 -8.81 1.22 -6.19
CA MET A 53 -8.09 0.92 -7.42
C MET A 53 -7.74 2.19 -8.19
N LEU A 54 -8.67 3.16 -8.26
CA LEU A 54 -8.40 4.47 -8.85
C LEU A 54 -7.33 5.22 -8.05
N ILE A 55 -7.37 5.19 -6.72
CA ILE A 55 -6.29 5.76 -5.88
C ILE A 55 -4.96 5.06 -6.17
N LEU A 56 -4.95 3.74 -6.35
CA LEU A 56 -3.73 2.99 -6.62
C LEU A 56 -3.13 3.35 -8.00
N VAL A 57 -3.99 3.47 -9.02
CA VAL A 57 -3.59 3.77 -10.40
C VAL A 57 -3.25 5.25 -10.60
N PHE A 58 -4.06 6.16 -10.06
CA PHE A 58 -3.93 7.61 -10.28
C PHE A 58 -3.26 8.35 -9.14
N GLY A 59 -3.39 7.86 -7.90
CA GLY A 59 -2.72 8.45 -6.73
C GLY A 59 -1.23 8.15 -6.69
N GLY A 60 -0.76 7.21 -7.52
CA GLY A 60 0.62 6.76 -7.56
C GLY A 60 0.99 6.10 -6.25
N VAL A 61 1.09 4.77 -6.23
CA VAL A 61 1.89 4.12 -5.17
C VAL A 61 3.29 4.69 -5.37
N PRO A 62 3.86 5.50 -4.44
CA PRO A 62 5.30 5.68 -4.44
C PRO A 62 5.78 4.26 -4.26
N GLN A 63 6.32 3.69 -5.34
CA GLN A 63 6.71 2.30 -5.48
C GLN A 63 7.13 1.82 -4.10
N LEU A 64 6.50 0.75 -3.59
CA LEU A 64 6.99 -0.01 -2.42
C LEU A 64 8.50 0.22 -2.35
N ALA A 65 8.93 1.12 -1.47
CA ALA A 65 10.23 1.76 -1.59
C ALA A 65 11.26 0.78 -1.04
N THR A 66 11.40 -0.34 -1.75
CA THR A 66 12.66 -0.99 -1.98
C THR A 66 13.55 0.08 -2.58
N ASP A 67 14.31 0.68 -1.67
CA ASP A 67 15.58 1.34 -1.88
C ASP A 67 15.54 2.83 -2.31
N TYR A 68 15.91 3.67 -1.35
CA TYR A 68 16.84 4.79 -1.53
C TYR A 68 16.40 6.10 -2.23
N HIS A 69 15.15 6.28 -2.67
CA HIS A 69 14.79 7.52 -3.39
C HIS A 69 13.95 8.56 -2.61
N GLY A 70 13.52 8.24 -1.39
CA GLY A 70 12.73 9.15 -0.54
C GLY A 70 13.53 10.32 0.06
N GLU A 71 14.84 10.16 0.24
CA GLU A 71 15.71 11.21 0.80
C GLU A 71 15.90 12.39 -0.17
N LYS A 72 16.04 12.12 -1.48
CA LYS A 72 16.29 13.16 -2.50
C LYS A 72 15.07 14.01 -2.87
N ALA A 73 13.85 13.52 -2.62
CA ALA A 73 12.65 14.27 -2.96
C ALA A 73 12.44 15.51 -2.06
N GLY A 74 13.00 15.50 -0.84
CA GLY A 74 12.91 16.61 0.11
C GLY A 74 14.03 17.66 -0.04
N GLU A 75 15.16 17.30 -0.65
CA GLU A 75 16.33 18.17 -0.77
C GLU A 75 16.06 19.42 -1.62
N GLY A 76 15.27 19.31 -2.69
CA GLY A 76 14.90 20.45 -3.54
C GLY A 76 14.00 21.49 -2.83
N LEU A 77 13.20 21.05 -1.85
CA LEU A 77 12.41 21.97 -1.01
C LEU A 77 13.25 22.63 0.07
N LEU A 78 14.23 21.90 0.62
CA LEU A 78 15.17 22.43 1.60
C LEU A 78 16.09 23.48 0.96
N ASP A 79 16.53 23.30 -0.28
CA ASP A 79 17.37 24.27 -1.00
C ASP A 79 16.61 25.56 -1.33
N TYR A 80 15.32 25.44 -1.68
CA TYR A 80 14.43 26.58 -1.89
C TYR A 80 14.18 27.40 -0.62
N VAL A 81 14.06 26.75 0.55
CA VAL A 81 13.88 27.43 1.85
C VAL A 81 15.20 27.93 2.42
N ALA A 82 16.31 27.22 2.17
CA ALA A 82 17.63 27.61 2.62
C ALA A 82 18.12 28.91 1.97
N GLY A 83 17.46 29.36 0.88
CA GLY A 83 17.66 30.65 0.26
C GLY A 83 19.13 30.85 -0.08
N GLN A 84 19.59 30.30 -1.20
CA GLN A 84 20.93 30.58 -1.71
C GLN A 84 21.07 32.10 -1.83
N PRO A 85 21.93 32.77 -1.04
CA PRO A 85 22.26 34.14 -1.32
C PRO A 85 23.06 34.08 -2.62
N GLU A 86 22.44 34.54 -3.69
CA GLU A 86 23.11 34.90 -4.94
C GLU A 86 24.39 35.62 -4.54
N THR A 87 25.53 34.91 -4.60
CA THR A 87 26.80 35.58 -4.43
C THR A 87 26.96 36.33 -5.73
N VAL A 88 26.48 37.57 -5.73
CA VAL A 88 26.76 38.60 -6.73
C VAL A 88 28.27 38.82 -6.68
N GLY A 89 28.98 37.88 -7.29
CA GLY A 89 30.37 38.00 -7.64
C GLY A 89 30.44 38.79 -8.92
N GLN A 90 30.41 40.12 -8.82
CA GLN A 90 31.10 40.91 -9.81
C GLN A 90 31.57 42.27 -9.28
N SER A 91 32.89 42.43 -9.38
CA SER A 91 33.63 43.68 -9.49
C SER A 91 33.99 44.42 -8.20
N SER A 92 35.10 43.99 -7.61
CA SER A 92 36.04 44.96 -7.07
C SER A 92 37.46 44.58 -7.49
N LYS A 93 38.16 45.59 -8.02
CA LYS A 93 39.62 45.78 -7.97
C LYS A 93 40.45 45.29 -9.17
N TYR A 94 40.62 46.20 -10.14
CA TYR A 94 41.93 46.41 -10.78
C TYR A 94 42.57 47.65 -10.14
N ASP A 95 43.89 47.56 -9.98
CA ASP A 95 44.82 48.53 -9.36
C ASP A 95 44.74 49.97 -9.90
#